data_AF-A0A8J5WVP1-F1
#
_entry.id   AF-A0A8J5WVP1-F1
#
_cell.length_a   1.000
_cell.length_b   1.000
_cell.length_c   1.000
_cell.angle_alpha   90.00
_cell.angle_beta   90.00
_cell.angle_gamma   90.00
#
_symmetry.space_group_name_H-M   'P 1'
#
loop_
_entity.id
_entity.type
_entity.pdbx_description
1 polymer ?
#
loop_
_entity_poly.entity_id
_entity_poly.type
_entity_poly.pdbx_seq_one_letter_code
_entity_poly.pdbx_strand_id
1 'polypeptide(L)'
;MGSELELDKINKSSTDYAKAKELAFAEASHIVDVEDARHIVQKDKLLGDRVEEIVREWDTQKEVFYEKTGVHRNELAVVDHDESAVFPEENGFDEITQLLLE
;
A
#
# COMPACT_ATOMS: atom_id res chain seq x y z
N MET A 1 -5.12 -4.17 9.61
CA MET A 1 -4.67 -3.83 8.25
C MET A 1 -5.82 -3.56 7.30
N GLY A 2 -6.78 -4.46 7.07
CA GLY A 2 -7.88 -4.15 6.12
C GLY A 2 -8.67 -2.86 6.41
N SER A 3 -9.01 -2.60 7.68
CA SER A 3 -9.68 -1.36 8.10
C SER A 3 -8.76 -0.14 8.17
N GLU A 4 -7.47 -0.36 8.38
CA GLU A 4 -6.44 0.68 8.52
C GLU A 4 -6.01 1.24 7.16
N LEU A 5 -6.01 0.40 6.12
CA LEU A 5 -5.70 0.78 4.75
C LEU A 5 -6.90 1.33 3.99
N GLU A 6 -8.07 1.49 4.63
CA GLU A 6 -9.31 1.95 4.01
C GLU A 6 -9.59 1.28 2.66
N LEU A 7 -9.54 -0.07 2.61
CA LEU A 7 -9.57 -0.84 1.37
C LEU A 7 -10.71 -0.46 0.42
N ASP A 8 -11.87 -0.10 0.97
CA ASP A 8 -13.02 0.35 0.19
C ASP A 8 -12.72 1.59 -0.65
N LYS A 9 -11.95 2.56 -0.11
CA LYS A 9 -11.53 3.75 -0.85
C LYS A 9 -10.50 3.40 -1.92
N ILE A 10 -9.58 2.48 -1.64
CA ILE A 10 -8.59 1.99 -2.62
C ILE A 10 -9.30 1.26 -3.77
N ASN A 11 -10.22 0.34 -3.46
CA ASN A 11 -11.01 -0.39 -4.46
C ASN A 11 -11.83 0.55 -5.34
N LYS A 12 -12.51 1.51 -4.72
CA LYS A 12 -13.28 2.53 -5.45
C LYS A 12 -12.38 3.34 -6.38
N SER A 13 -11.31 3.94 -5.86
CA SER A 13 -10.40 4.76 -6.65
C SER A 13 -9.70 3.98 -7.75
N SER A 14 -9.32 2.72 -7.50
CA SER A 14 -8.71 1.84 -8.50
C SER A 14 -9.68 1.53 -9.66
N THR A 15 -10.95 1.31 -9.33
CA THR A 15 -12.03 1.09 -10.29
C THR A 15 -12.32 2.34 -11.11
N ASP A 16 -12.45 3.50 -10.44
CA ASP A 16 -12.74 4.77 -11.10
C ASP A 16 -11.59 5.16 -12.05
N TYR A 17 -10.34 4.94 -11.64
CA TYR A 17 -9.17 5.15 -12.48
C TYR A 17 -9.11 4.18 -13.68
N ALA A 18 -9.59 2.95 -13.53
CA ALA A 18 -9.74 2.01 -14.66
C ALA A 18 -10.71 2.53 -15.70
N LYS A 19 -11.90 2.93 -15.26
CA LYS A 19 -12.92 3.51 -16.14
C LYS A 19 -12.43 4.78 -16.81
N ALA A 20 -11.76 5.67 -16.08
CA ALA A 20 -11.21 6.90 -16.63
C ALA A 20 -10.18 6.64 -17.75
N LYS A 21 -9.31 5.63 -17.56
CA LYS A 21 -8.36 5.21 -18.58
C LYS A 21 -9.04 4.67 -19.84
N GLU A 22 -10.03 3.79 -19.68
CA GLU A 22 -10.81 3.23 -20.79
C GLU A 22 -11.54 4.33 -21.57
N LEU A 23 -12.19 5.27 -20.86
CA LEU A 23 -12.88 6.40 -21.47
C LEU A 23 -11.92 7.31 -22.24
N ALA A 24 -10.79 7.68 -21.64
CA ALA A 24 -9.79 8.52 -22.30
C ALA A 24 -9.20 7.84 -23.55
N PHE A 25 -8.99 6.53 -23.50
CA PHE A 25 -8.52 5.75 -24.63
C PHE A 25 -9.56 5.66 -25.76
N ALA A 26 -10.82 5.41 -25.42
CA ALA A 26 -11.91 5.39 -26.39
C ALA A 26 -12.06 6.75 -27.09
N GLU A 27 -12.00 7.84 -26.33
CA GLU A 27 -12.07 9.20 -26.89
C GLU A 27 -10.89 9.50 -27.83
N ALA A 28 -9.66 9.17 -27.40
CA ALA A 28 -8.48 9.37 -28.23
C ALA A 28 -8.51 8.52 -29.52
N SER A 29 -9.04 7.29 -29.45
CA SER A 29 -9.17 6.38 -30.59
C SER A 29 -10.04 6.94 -31.72
N HIS A 30 -10.91 7.93 -31.45
CA HIS A 30 -11.69 8.60 -32.47
C HIS A 30 -10.89 9.63 -33.28
N ILE A 31 -9.77 10.13 -32.72
CA ILE A 31 -9.00 11.23 -33.28
C ILE A 31 -7.68 10.74 -33.86
N VAL A 32 -7.03 9.79 -33.19
CA VAL A 32 -5.70 9.27 -33.53
C VAL A 32 -5.66 7.76 -33.42
N ASP A 33 -4.70 7.14 -34.11
CA ASP A 33 -4.39 5.73 -33.88
C ASP A 33 -3.77 5.57 -32.48
N VAL A 34 -4.34 4.66 -31.70
CA VAL A 34 -3.99 4.40 -30.30
C VAL A 34 -3.56 2.95 -30.08
N GLU A 35 -3.32 2.18 -31.14
CA GLU A 35 -2.98 0.76 -31.02
C GLU A 35 -1.75 0.54 -30.13
N ASP A 36 -0.71 1.35 -30.31
CA ASP A 36 0.52 1.32 -29.50
C ASP A 36 0.24 1.64 -28.02
N ALA A 37 -0.81 2.42 -27.73
CA ALA A 37 -1.21 2.82 -26.38
C ALA A 37 -2.17 1.82 -25.72
N ARG A 38 -2.61 0.75 -26.40
CA ARG A 38 -3.57 -0.23 -25.88
C ARG A 38 -3.13 -0.87 -24.56
N HIS A 39 -1.82 -1.04 -24.36
CA HIS A 39 -1.24 -1.58 -23.14
C HIS A 39 -1.50 -0.71 -21.89
N ILE A 40 -1.84 0.57 -22.06
CA ILE A 40 -2.14 1.50 -20.95
C ILE A 40 -3.48 1.17 -20.28
N VAL A 41 -4.44 0.68 -21.07
CA VAL A 41 -5.79 0.30 -20.65
C VAL A 41 -5.96 -1.18 -20.39
N GLN A 42 -5.09 -2.05 -20.92
CA GLN A 42 -5.08 -3.46 -20.54
C GLN A 42 -4.77 -3.60 -19.05
N LYS A 43 -5.62 -4.34 -18.34
CA LYS A 43 -5.47 -4.60 -16.90
C LYS A 43 -5.75 -6.07 -16.59
N ASP A 44 -4.75 -6.77 -16.07
CA ASP A 44 -4.89 -8.14 -15.57
C ASP A 44 -5.46 -8.18 -14.14
N LYS A 45 -5.07 -7.22 -13.29
CA LYS A 45 -5.60 -7.00 -11.94
C LYS A 45 -5.58 -5.51 -11.62
N LEU A 46 -6.58 -5.03 -10.87
CA LEU A 46 -6.59 -3.69 -10.33
C LEU A 46 -5.61 -3.57 -9.15
N LEU A 47 -5.24 -2.33 -8.81
CA LEU A 47 -4.45 -2.07 -7.61
C LEU A 47 -5.21 -2.54 -6.36
N GLY A 48 -6.51 -2.29 -6.32
CA GLY A 48 -7.41 -2.75 -5.26
C GLY A 48 -7.31 -4.25 -5.01
N ASP A 49 -7.45 -5.06 -6.08
CA ASP A 49 -7.33 -6.52 -6.02
C ASP A 49 -5.99 -6.98 -5.43
N ARG A 50 -4.89 -6.32 -5.80
CA ARG A 50 -3.54 -6.65 -5.29
C ARG A 50 -3.39 -6.30 -3.82
N VAL A 51 -3.91 -5.16 -3.39
CA VAL A 51 -3.86 -4.76 -1.98
C VAL A 51 -4.71 -5.69 -1.13
N GLU A 52 -5.86 -6.14 -1.64
CA GLU A 52 -6.71 -7.13 -0.96
C GLU A 52 -5.99 -8.48 -0.78
N GLU A 53 -5.28 -8.94 -1.80
CA GLU A 53 -4.45 -10.15 -1.74
C GLU A 53 -3.36 -10.04 -0.64
N ILE A 54 -2.67 -8.89 -0.56
CA ILE A 54 -1.66 -8.63 0.47
C ILE A 54 -2.29 -8.63 1.86
N VAL A 55 -3.44 -7.99 2.04
CA VAL A 55 -4.13 -7.94 3.34
C VAL A 55 -4.52 -9.34 3.80
N ARG A 56 -5.02 -10.16 2.88
CA ARG A 56 -5.40 -11.55 3.16
C ARG A 56 -4.19 -12.39 3.58
N GLU A 57 -3.11 -12.29 2.83
CA GLU A 57 -1.84 -12.98 3.14
C GLU A 57 -1.30 -12.54 4.50
N TRP A 58 -1.34 -11.24 4.80
CA TRP A 58 -0.94 -10.71 6.10
C TRP A 58 -1.81 -11.23 7.25
N ASP A 59 -3.13 -11.29 7.07
CA ASP A 59 -4.04 -11.81 8.08
C ASP A 59 -3.77 -13.31 8.35
N THR A 60 -3.49 -14.10 7.31
CA THR A 60 -3.05 -15.50 7.44
C THR A 60 -1.71 -15.63 8.19
N GLN A 61 -0.71 -14.82 7.85
CA GLN A 61 0.58 -14.85 8.53
C GLN A 61 0.48 -14.50 10.02
N LYS A 62 -0.35 -13.52 10.37
CA LYS A 62 -0.64 -13.18 11.77
C LYS A 62 -1.31 -14.31 12.52
N GLU A 63 -2.29 -14.98 11.91
CA GLU A 63 -2.97 -16.10 12.55
C GLU A 63 -1.97 -17.21 12.90
N VAL A 64 -1.12 -17.60 11.94
CA VAL A 64 -0.05 -18.58 12.16
C VAL A 64 0.94 -18.12 13.23
N PHE A 65 1.26 -16.82 13.28
CA PHE A 65 2.13 -16.27 14.32
C PHE A 65 1.52 -16.41 15.71
N TYR A 66 0.23 -16.10 15.88
CA TYR A 66 -0.47 -16.23 17.16
C TYR A 66 -0.55 -17.69 17.63
N GLU A 67 -0.87 -18.61 16.72
CA GLU A 67 -0.90 -20.04 17.03
C GLU A 67 0.46 -20.56 17.52
N LYS A 68 1.56 -20.14 16.87
CA LYS A 68 2.90 -20.61 17.20
C LYS A 68 3.48 -20.01 18.48
N THR A 69 3.19 -18.75 18.76
CA THR A 69 3.79 -18.02 19.88
C THR A 69 2.96 -18.11 21.16
N GLY A 70 1.69 -18.53 21.06
CA GLY A 70 0.77 -18.55 22.19
C GLY A 70 0.38 -17.15 22.69
N VAL A 71 0.84 -16.09 22.01
CA VAL A 71 0.50 -14.70 22.32
C VAL A 71 -0.97 -14.50 21.97
N HIS A 72 -1.77 -14.11 22.96
CA HIS A 72 -3.17 -13.83 22.70
C HIS A 72 -3.32 -12.48 22.00
N ARG A 73 -4.30 -12.38 21.09
CA ARG A 73 -4.60 -11.16 20.32
C ARG A 73 -4.81 -9.90 21.19
N ASN A 74 -5.12 -10.08 22.48
CA ASN A 74 -5.35 -9.00 23.45
C ASN A 74 -4.11 -8.63 24.29
N GLU A 75 -3.02 -9.40 24.22
CA GLU A 75 -1.78 -9.14 24.98
C GLU A 75 -0.75 -8.31 24.21
N LEU A 76 -0.91 -8.19 22.88
CA LEU A 76 -0.14 -7.23 22.11
C LEU A 76 -0.71 -5.83 22.35
N ALA A 77 -0.02 -5.06 23.18
CA ALA A 77 -0.21 -3.62 23.21
C ALA A 77 0.03 -3.09 21.79
N VAL A 78 -1.04 -2.58 21.17
CA VAL A 78 -0.90 -1.68 20.02
C VAL A 78 -0.05 -0.53 20.54
N VAL A 79 1.19 -0.43 20.07
CA VAL A 79 1.93 0.81 20.23
C VAL A 79 1.18 1.80 19.36
N ASP A 80 0.25 2.53 19.96
CA ASP A 80 -0.26 3.76 19.37
C ASP A 80 0.99 4.59 19.11
N HIS A 81 1.36 4.71 17.83
CA HIS A 81 2.29 5.74 17.41
C HIS A 81 1.51 7.04 17.53
N ASP A 82 1.39 7.51 18.77
CA ASP A 82 0.87 8.82 19.10
C ASP A 82 1.73 9.81 18.28
N GLU A 83 1.11 10.59 17.40
CA GLU A 83 1.79 11.65 16.63
C GLU A 83 2.44 12.71 17.54
N SER A 84 2.35 12.56 18.86
CA SER A 84 3.16 13.23 19.87
C SER A 84 4.44 12.46 20.22
N ALA A 85 5.14 11.90 19.24
CA ALA A 85 6.56 11.58 19.40
C ALA A 85 7.34 12.89 19.50
N VAL A 86 7.49 13.42 20.72
CA VAL A 86 8.68 14.20 21.04
C VAL A 86 9.83 13.23 20.83
N PHE A 87 10.49 13.32 19.68
CA PHE A 87 11.77 12.65 19.47
C PHE A 87 12.69 13.12 20.60
N PRO A 88 13.15 12.26 21.52
CA PRO A 88 14.37 12.59 22.22
C PRO A 88 15.42 12.75 21.11
N GLU A 89 16.03 13.92 21.04
CA GLU A 89 17.20 14.15 20.20
C GLU A 89 18.32 13.24 20.71
N GLU A 90 18.28 11.97 20.31
CA GLU A 90 19.44 11.09 20.34
C GLU A 90 20.01 11.07 18.93
N ASN A 91 20.80 12.09 18.62
CA ASN A 91 22.18 12.03 18.10
C ASN A 91 22.57 10.82 17.21
N GLY A 92 21.68 10.33 16.36
CA GLY A 92 21.94 9.20 15.46
C GLY A 92 22.58 9.60 14.13
N PHE A 93 22.73 10.90 13.86
CA PHE A 93 23.30 11.40 12.61
C PHE A 93 24.73 11.94 12.76
N ASP A 94 25.20 12.13 13.99
CA ASP A 94 26.56 12.62 14.28
C ASP A 94 27.64 11.56 14.00
N GLU A 95 27.28 10.28 14.08
CA GLU A 95 28.20 9.16 13.79
C GLU A 95 28.46 9.03 12.28
N ILE A 96 27.47 9.36 11.44
CA ILE A 96 27.60 9.30 9.97
C ILE A 96 28.40 10.51 9.45
N THR A 97 28.24 11.68 10.04
CA THR A 97 29.03 12.87 9.67
C THR A 97 30.51 12.74 10.05
N GLN A 98 30.84 11.99 11.11
CA GLN A 98 32.23 11.73 11.49
C GLN A 98 32.97 10.83 10.48
N LEU A 99 32.27 9.87 9.86
CA LEU A 99 32.84 8.95 8.86
C LEU A 99 33.07 9.60 7.48
N LEU A 100 32.41 10.72 7.19
CA LEU A 100 32.53 11.44 5.91
C LEU A 100 33.63 12.51 5.92
N LEU A 101 34.28 12.72 7.07
CA LEU A 101 35.33 13.72 7.27
C LEU A 101 36.73 13.11 7.48
N GLU A 102 36.88 11.79 7.32
CA GLU A 102 38.18 11.10 7.22
C GLU A 102 38.64 10.95 5.76
#